data_AF-A0A1W9RMI1-F1
#
_entry.id   AF-A0A1W9RMI1-F1
#
_cell.length_a   1.000
_cell.length_b   1.000
_cell.length_c   1.000
_cell.angle_alpha   90.00
_cell.angle_beta   90.00
_cell.angle_gamma   90.00
#
_symmetry.space_group_name_H-M   'P 1'
#
loop_
_entity.id
_entity.type
_entity.pdbx_description
1 polymer ?
#
loop_
_entity_poly.entity_id
_entity_poly.type
_entity_poly.pdbx_seq_one_letter_code
_entity_poly.pdbx_strand_id
1 'polypeptide(L)'
;LEELPDILQEFSISKKNVLITDRRVGELYARTVFSELIDAGFDTTYIEIAEGESSKSISVYESVLRKMVAAGIDRSSAVIALGGGVVGDLAGFVAATYMRGNLPGGKNLVGAFFQPKIVVIDPQVVATLSQREIYAGFGEVVKYALIRDKTFFELLEKTEIAEKDNLDFDLMEKVIARCCEIKSDVVRQDEKETGLRGILNFGHTPGHALEGVTGYSYFRHGEAVVWGMRVMAQLSFAENFISKDKFDRIEKLLQRIPVPPLPKDVNSNQLMQFMKSDKKRRNEKLALVVLEDIGDAKIVSNLPEKNLQSAMEKIFFKGQK
;
A
#
# COMPACT_ATOMS: atom_id res chain seq x y z
N LEU A 1 3.58 -1.49 -21.67
CA LEU A 1 4.95 -0.95 -21.48
C LEU A 1 5.56 -0.35 -22.75
N GLU A 2 5.29 -0.91 -23.92
CA GLU A 2 5.82 -0.43 -25.21
C GLU A 2 5.39 1.01 -25.53
N GLU A 3 4.16 1.40 -25.16
CA GLU A 3 3.63 2.76 -25.36
C GLU A 3 4.18 3.79 -24.36
N LEU A 4 5.06 3.40 -23.42
CA LEU A 4 5.56 4.30 -22.40
C LEU A 4 6.20 5.58 -22.98
N PRO A 5 7.06 5.53 -24.02
CA PRO A 5 7.67 6.75 -24.55
C PRO A 5 6.66 7.76 -25.08
N ASP A 6 5.58 7.32 -25.70
CA ASP A 6 4.52 8.18 -26.23
C ASP A 6 3.77 8.87 -25.09
N ILE A 7 3.43 8.12 -24.04
CA ILE A 7 2.82 8.67 -22.82
C ILE A 7 3.75 9.70 -22.17
N LEU A 8 5.05 9.40 -22.06
CA LEU A 8 6.01 10.36 -21.49
C LEU A 8 6.10 11.65 -22.32
N GLN A 9 6.02 11.55 -23.64
CA GLN A 9 6.02 12.72 -24.53
C GLN A 9 4.73 13.55 -24.39
N GLU A 10 3.56 12.90 -24.33
CA GLU A 10 2.26 13.56 -24.14
C GLU A 10 2.27 14.45 -22.88
N PHE A 11 2.83 13.94 -21.79
CA PHE A 11 2.93 14.66 -20.52
C PHE A 11 4.18 15.54 -20.39
N SER A 12 4.89 15.79 -21.50
CA SER A 12 6.08 16.65 -21.54
C SER A 12 7.12 16.29 -20.49
N ILE A 13 7.37 14.98 -20.32
CA ILE A 13 8.42 14.46 -19.45
C ILE A 13 9.79 14.69 -20.12
N SER A 14 10.77 15.07 -19.32
CA SER A 14 12.11 15.42 -19.82
C SER A 14 12.77 14.24 -20.52
N LYS A 15 13.36 14.51 -21.69
CA LYS A 15 14.14 13.51 -22.43
C LYS A 15 15.34 13.01 -21.63
N LYS A 16 15.94 13.86 -20.80
CA LYS A 16 16.98 13.46 -19.85
C LYS A 16 16.32 12.94 -18.57
N ASN A 17 16.49 11.66 -18.27
CA ASN A 17 15.84 11.06 -17.11
C ASN A 17 16.64 9.92 -16.48
N VAL A 18 16.19 9.50 -15.30
CA VAL A 18 16.71 8.34 -14.60
C VAL A 18 15.59 7.33 -14.36
N LEU A 19 15.82 6.08 -14.75
CA LEU A 19 14.95 4.94 -14.48
C LEU A 19 15.46 4.20 -13.26
N ILE A 20 14.69 4.24 -12.17
CA ILE A 20 15.00 3.56 -10.90
C ILE A 20 14.08 2.34 -10.77
N THR A 21 14.67 1.15 -10.59
CA THR A 21 13.95 -0.11 -10.39
C THR A 21 14.63 -0.99 -9.36
N ASP A 22 13.89 -1.90 -8.73
CA ASP A 22 14.49 -3.02 -8.02
C ASP A 22 14.93 -4.13 -9.00
N ARG A 23 15.83 -4.99 -8.54
CA ARG A 23 16.40 -6.08 -9.33
C ARG A 23 15.35 -7.01 -9.95
N ARG A 24 14.32 -7.41 -9.22
CA ARG A 24 13.33 -8.39 -9.70
C ARG A 24 12.43 -7.80 -10.77
N VAL A 25 11.98 -6.56 -10.58
CA VAL A 25 11.25 -5.82 -11.61
C VAL A 25 12.16 -5.52 -12.82
N GLY A 26 13.44 -5.21 -12.55
CA GLY A 26 14.45 -4.96 -13.57
C GLY A 26 14.67 -6.15 -14.50
N GLU A 27 14.84 -7.35 -13.93
CA GLU A 27 15.00 -8.61 -14.67
C GLU A 27 13.82 -8.90 -15.61
N LEU A 28 12.61 -8.44 -15.27
CA LEU A 28 11.39 -8.67 -16.06
C LEU A 28 11.14 -7.58 -17.12
N TYR A 29 11.33 -6.31 -16.75
CA TYR A 29 10.76 -5.20 -17.51
C TYR A 29 11.77 -4.11 -17.90
N ALA A 30 12.90 -3.99 -17.19
CA ALA A 30 13.82 -2.88 -17.44
C ALA A 30 14.42 -2.93 -18.84
N ARG A 31 14.69 -4.14 -19.38
CA ARG A 31 15.21 -4.25 -20.76
C ARG A 31 14.24 -3.66 -21.78
N THR A 32 12.97 -4.05 -21.72
CA THR A 32 11.93 -3.54 -22.62
C THR A 32 11.79 -2.03 -22.44
N VAL A 33 11.53 -1.57 -21.21
CA VAL A 33 11.33 -0.14 -20.92
C VAL A 33 12.53 0.70 -21.35
N PHE A 34 13.75 0.25 -21.05
CA PHE A 34 14.97 0.99 -21.39
C PHE A 34 15.17 1.03 -22.91
N SER A 35 14.95 -0.07 -23.64
CA SER A 35 15.05 -0.08 -25.10
C SER A 35 14.09 0.91 -25.74
N GLU A 36 12.80 0.84 -25.37
CA GLU A 36 11.76 1.72 -25.91
C GLU A 36 12.08 3.21 -25.67
N LEU A 37 12.60 3.55 -24.48
CA LEU A 37 13.01 4.92 -24.17
C LEU A 37 14.19 5.38 -25.04
N ILE A 38 15.22 4.55 -25.19
CA ILE A 38 16.38 4.88 -26.02
C ILE A 38 15.98 5.02 -27.50
N ASP A 39 15.15 4.11 -28.01
CA ASP A 39 14.67 4.11 -29.40
C ASP A 39 13.80 5.35 -29.71
N ALA A 40 13.04 5.84 -28.73
CA ALA A 40 12.31 7.11 -28.79
C ALA A 40 13.18 8.37 -28.56
N GLY A 41 14.49 8.19 -28.38
CA GLY A 41 15.47 9.27 -28.25
C GLY A 41 15.50 9.94 -26.88
N PHE A 42 15.16 9.22 -25.81
CA PHE A 42 15.41 9.64 -24.44
C PHE A 42 16.89 9.39 -24.07
N ASP A 43 17.44 10.28 -23.26
CA ASP A 43 18.73 10.11 -22.58
C ASP A 43 18.44 9.56 -21.17
N THR A 44 18.28 8.24 -21.09
CA THR A 44 17.87 7.54 -19.86
C THR A 44 19.06 6.90 -19.17
N THR A 45 19.25 7.24 -17.89
CA THR A 45 20.18 6.55 -16.99
C THR A 45 19.47 5.45 -16.22
N TYR A 46 19.99 4.22 -16.25
CA TYR A 46 19.46 3.09 -15.48
C TYR A 46 20.09 3.00 -14.09
N ILE A 47 19.27 2.93 -13.03
CA ILE A 47 19.69 2.69 -11.65
C ILE A 47 18.92 1.51 -11.07
N GLU A 48 19.64 0.43 -10.82
CA GLU A 48 19.12 -0.71 -10.06
C GLU A 48 19.40 -0.58 -8.56
N ILE A 49 18.41 -0.99 -7.76
CA ILE A 49 18.51 -1.17 -6.30
C ILE A 49 18.16 -2.61 -5.90
N ALA A 50 18.52 -2.99 -4.67
CA ALA A 50 18.10 -4.28 -4.11
C ALA A 50 16.57 -4.31 -3.91
N GLU A 51 15.97 -5.50 -3.96
CA GLU A 51 14.55 -5.69 -3.64
C GLU A 51 14.28 -5.70 -2.12
N GLY A 52 13.04 -5.38 -1.74
CA GLY A 52 12.55 -5.49 -0.37
C GLY A 52 12.65 -4.22 0.48
N GLU A 53 12.00 -4.25 1.65
CA GLU A 53 11.82 -3.08 2.54
C GLU A 53 13.14 -2.51 3.08
N SER A 54 14.21 -3.31 3.12
CA SER A 54 15.56 -2.86 3.52
C SER A 54 16.12 -1.77 2.59
N SER A 55 15.64 -1.70 1.35
CA SER A 55 16.00 -0.66 0.39
C SER A 55 15.43 0.71 0.73
N LYS A 56 14.43 0.80 1.63
CA LYS A 56 14.01 2.07 2.26
C LYS A 56 15.01 2.49 3.33
N SER A 57 16.22 2.83 2.91
CA SER A 57 17.30 3.25 3.80
C SER A 57 18.04 4.46 3.26
N ILE A 58 18.59 5.25 4.18
CA ILE A 58 19.38 6.45 3.87
C ILE A 58 20.59 6.08 3.01
N SER A 59 21.21 4.92 3.23
CA SER A 59 22.37 4.47 2.44
C SER A 59 22.01 4.21 0.98
N VAL A 60 20.87 3.57 0.71
CA VAL A 60 20.40 3.35 -0.68
C VAL A 60 20.02 4.68 -1.32
N TYR A 61 19.31 5.54 -0.60
CA TYR A 61 19.01 6.91 -1.04
C TYR A 61 20.28 7.67 -1.45
N GLU A 62 21.30 7.73 -0.60
CA GLU A 62 22.57 8.40 -0.88
C GLU A 62 23.28 7.80 -2.10
N SER A 63 23.27 6.48 -2.24
CA SER A 63 23.82 5.78 -3.40
C SER A 63 23.14 6.21 -4.70
N VAL A 64 21.80 6.31 -4.71
CA VAL A 64 21.03 6.79 -5.85
C VAL A 64 21.40 8.24 -6.20
N LEU A 65 21.47 9.15 -5.22
CA LEU A 65 21.85 10.54 -5.47
C LEU A 65 23.24 10.64 -6.11
N ARG A 66 24.22 9.87 -5.63
CA ARG A 66 25.59 9.86 -6.18
C ARG A 66 25.61 9.41 -7.65
N LYS A 67 24.87 8.35 -7.98
CA LYS A 67 24.72 7.87 -9.36
C LYS A 67 24.08 8.92 -10.27
N MET A 68 23.03 9.61 -9.79
CA MET A 68 22.39 10.70 -10.53
C MET A 68 23.36 11.87 -10.79
N VAL A 69 24.15 12.27 -9.79
CA VAL A 69 25.19 13.32 -9.99
C VAL A 69 26.22 12.88 -11.02
N ALA A 70 26.71 11.64 -10.94
CA ALA A 70 27.69 11.10 -11.89
C ALA A 70 27.16 11.04 -13.32
N ALA A 71 25.85 10.80 -13.50
CA ALA A 71 25.17 10.81 -14.79
C ALA A 71 24.78 12.22 -15.28
N GLY A 72 25.13 13.27 -14.52
CA GLY A 72 24.83 14.66 -14.88
C GLY A 72 23.33 14.97 -14.87
N ILE A 73 22.53 14.23 -14.09
CA ILE A 73 21.12 14.52 -13.87
C ILE A 73 21.00 15.90 -13.20
N ASP A 74 20.08 16.73 -13.69
CA ASP A 74 19.91 18.11 -13.22
C ASP A 74 18.45 18.44 -12.87
N ARG A 75 18.19 19.69 -12.48
CA ARG A 75 16.86 20.18 -12.07
C ARG A 75 15.77 20.08 -13.14
N SER A 76 16.14 19.89 -14.40
CA SER A 76 15.21 19.76 -15.53
C SER A 76 14.99 18.32 -15.97
N SER A 77 15.74 17.37 -15.39
CA SER A 77 15.62 15.94 -15.68
C SER A 77 14.41 15.32 -14.96
N ALA A 78 13.96 14.16 -15.42
CA ALA A 78 12.89 13.40 -14.78
C ALA A 78 13.40 12.17 -14.01
N VAL A 79 12.66 11.76 -12.99
CA VAL A 79 12.84 10.48 -12.28
C VAL A 79 11.66 9.58 -12.64
N ILE A 80 11.95 8.39 -13.16
CA ILE A 80 10.98 7.35 -13.51
C ILE A 80 11.16 6.22 -12.48
N ALA A 81 10.12 5.95 -11.70
CA ALA A 81 10.08 4.83 -10.77
C ALA A 81 9.38 3.64 -11.43
N LEU A 82 10.10 2.54 -11.63
CA LEU A 82 9.55 1.29 -12.17
C LEU A 82 9.58 0.22 -11.08
N GLY A 83 8.42 -0.08 -10.49
CA GLY A 83 8.31 -1.12 -9.48
C GLY A 83 7.18 -0.90 -8.49
N GLY A 84 7.22 -1.65 -7.38
CA GLY A 84 6.22 -1.55 -6.31
C GLY A 84 6.43 -0.35 -5.39
N GLY A 85 5.68 -0.32 -4.28
CA GLY A 85 5.69 0.81 -3.32
C GLY A 85 7.07 1.14 -2.74
N VAL A 86 7.96 0.16 -2.58
CA VAL A 86 9.35 0.39 -2.12
C VAL A 86 10.12 1.29 -3.08
N VAL A 87 10.09 0.95 -4.38
CA VAL A 87 10.76 1.73 -5.43
C VAL A 87 10.11 3.10 -5.55
N GLY A 88 8.77 3.14 -5.57
CA GLY A 88 8.00 4.39 -5.66
C GLY A 88 8.32 5.38 -4.53
N ASP A 89 8.32 4.92 -3.28
CA ASP A 89 8.64 5.76 -2.12
C ASP A 89 10.07 6.31 -2.18
N LEU A 90 11.05 5.44 -2.47
CA LEU A 90 12.45 5.85 -2.57
C LEU A 90 12.66 6.84 -3.72
N ALA A 91 12.19 6.51 -4.92
CA ALA A 91 12.36 7.32 -6.11
C ALA A 91 11.61 8.65 -6.01
N GLY A 92 10.40 8.64 -5.43
CA GLY A 92 9.63 9.86 -5.15
C GLY A 92 10.35 10.76 -4.16
N PHE A 93 10.93 10.20 -3.11
CA PHE A 93 11.73 10.96 -2.15
C PHE A 93 13.01 11.53 -2.79
N VAL A 94 13.73 10.72 -3.59
CA VAL A 94 14.86 11.18 -4.41
C VAL A 94 14.47 12.34 -5.31
N ALA A 95 13.35 12.23 -6.04
CA ALA A 95 12.87 13.29 -6.93
C ALA A 95 12.53 14.59 -6.18
N ALA A 96 12.00 14.47 -4.96
CA ALA A 96 11.64 15.61 -4.14
C ALA A 96 12.85 16.36 -3.57
N THR A 97 13.92 15.64 -3.21
CA THR A 97 15.07 16.21 -2.46
C THR A 97 16.33 16.43 -3.30
N TYR A 98 16.48 15.74 -4.44
CA TYR A 98 17.64 15.90 -5.31
C TYR A 98 17.83 17.37 -5.70
N MET A 99 19.07 17.86 -5.60
CA MET A 99 19.45 19.28 -5.78
C MET A 99 18.89 20.25 -4.73
N ARG A 100 18.45 19.77 -3.54
CA ARG A 100 17.91 20.62 -2.44
C ARG A 100 18.54 20.44 -1.03
N GLY A 101 19.46 19.48 -0.78
CA GLY A 101 20.27 19.36 0.47
C GLY A 101 19.86 18.27 1.50
N ASN A 102 20.77 17.86 2.41
CA ASN A 102 20.77 16.58 3.18
C ASN A 102 20.21 16.61 4.62
N LEU A 103 19.80 15.44 5.17
CA LEU A 103 19.75 15.13 6.61
C LEU A 103 19.91 13.61 6.96
N PRO A 104 20.50 13.26 8.14
CA PRO A 104 20.48 11.92 8.74
C PRO A 104 19.49 11.80 9.94
N GLY A 105 18.93 10.60 10.25
CA GLY A 105 18.27 10.42 11.57
C GLY A 105 17.28 9.28 11.86
N GLY A 106 16.77 8.47 10.92
CA GLY A 106 15.89 7.32 11.25
C GLY A 106 14.82 6.97 10.20
N LYS A 107 14.11 5.85 10.37
CA LYS A 107 13.16 5.29 9.39
C LYS A 107 11.88 6.12 9.27
N ASN A 108 11.47 6.44 8.03
CA ASN A 108 10.34 7.32 7.67
C ASN A 108 10.34 8.71 8.36
N LEU A 109 11.47 9.15 8.92
CA LEU A 109 11.58 10.46 9.56
C LEU A 109 11.74 11.59 8.54
N VAL A 110 12.09 11.25 7.30
CA VAL A 110 12.26 12.20 6.22
C VAL A 110 11.45 11.69 5.03
N GLY A 111 10.48 12.49 4.63
CA GLY A 111 9.60 12.28 3.48
C GLY A 111 9.15 13.64 2.97
N ALA A 112 8.71 13.71 1.73
CA ALA A 112 8.17 14.93 1.14
C ALA A 112 6.82 14.64 0.49
N PHE A 113 5.87 15.54 0.65
CA PHE A 113 4.68 15.55 -0.21
C PHE A 113 5.13 16.03 -1.58
N PHE A 114 5.30 15.09 -2.51
CA PHE A 114 5.73 15.36 -3.86
C PHE A 114 4.85 14.57 -4.82
N GLN A 115 4.06 15.30 -5.61
CA GLN A 115 3.14 14.69 -6.55
C GLN A 115 3.91 14.25 -7.80
N PRO A 116 3.72 13.02 -8.30
CA PRO A 116 4.25 12.64 -9.59
C PRO A 116 3.56 13.47 -10.68
N LYS A 117 4.28 13.74 -11.78
CA LYS A 117 3.64 14.35 -12.97
C LYS A 117 2.59 13.42 -13.58
N ILE A 118 2.88 12.13 -13.57
CA ILE A 118 2.02 11.05 -14.07
C ILE A 118 2.26 9.76 -13.29
N VAL A 119 1.25 8.89 -13.26
CA VAL A 119 1.37 7.50 -12.84
C VAL A 119 0.84 6.65 -13.98
N VAL A 120 1.71 5.81 -14.55
CA VAL A 120 1.35 4.89 -15.64
C VAL A 120 1.12 3.52 -15.03
N ILE A 121 -0.08 2.97 -15.21
CA ILE A 121 -0.47 1.66 -14.69
C ILE A 121 -0.77 0.74 -15.86
N ASP A 122 0.05 -0.29 -16.02
CA ASP A 122 -0.15 -1.36 -16.99
C ASP A 122 -0.65 -2.60 -16.22
N PRO A 123 -1.94 -2.96 -16.28
CA PRO A 123 -2.48 -4.10 -15.54
C PRO A 123 -1.81 -5.43 -15.88
N GLN A 124 -1.20 -5.56 -17.07
CA GLN A 124 -0.57 -6.81 -17.50
C GLN A 124 0.65 -7.18 -16.65
N VAL A 125 1.31 -6.20 -16.01
CA VAL A 125 2.48 -6.48 -15.16
C VAL A 125 2.12 -7.30 -13.92
N VAL A 126 0.83 -7.35 -13.54
CA VAL A 126 0.32 -8.20 -12.45
C VAL A 126 0.52 -9.68 -12.79
N ALA A 127 0.55 -10.06 -14.07
CA ALA A 127 0.75 -11.43 -14.52
C ALA A 127 2.10 -12.03 -14.11
N THR A 128 3.11 -11.22 -13.76
CA THR A 128 4.39 -11.74 -13.25
C THR A 128 4.46 -11.82 -11.73
N LEU A 129 3.48 -11.25 -11.01
CA LEU A 129 3.44 -11.34 -9.55
C LEU A 129 3.23 -12.77 -9.08
N SER A 130 3.61 -13.07 -7.85
CA SER A 130 3.21 -14.35 -7.24
C SER A 130 1.74 -14.28 -6.83
N GLN A 131 1.05 -15.42 -6.78
CA GLN A 131 -0.35 -15.50 -6.33
C GLN A 131 -0.56 -14.80 -4.99
N ARG A 132 0.42 -14.95 -4.08
CA ARG A 132 0.41 -14.32 -2.76
C ARG A 132 0.39 -12.79 -2.80
N GLU A 133 1.11 -12.17 -3.74
CA GLU A 133 1.09 -10.70 -3.89
C GLU A 133 -0.23 -10.22 -4.49
N ILE A 134 -0.84 -11.00 -5.39
CA ILE A 134 -2.17 -10.71 -5.94
C ILE A 134 -3.21 -10.72 -4.81
N TYR A 135 -3.18 -11.73 -3.93
CA TYR A 135 -4.04 -11.78 -2.76
C TYR A 135 -3.81 -10.63 -1.78
N ALA A 136 -2.55 -10.30 -1.50
CA ALA A 136 -2.22 -9.15 -0.65
C ALA A 136 -2.78 -7.83 -1.25
N GLY A 137 -2.61 -7.61 -2.55
CA GLY A 137 -3.17 -6.44 -3.24
C GLY A 137 -4.70 -6.40 -3.21
N PHE A 138 -5.36 -7.55 -3.38
CA PHE A 138 -6.82 -7.64 -3.31
C PHE A 138 -7.36 -7.29 -1.91
N GLY A 139 -6.58 -7.52 -0.85
CA GLY A 139 -6.89 -7.03 0.50
C GLY A 139 -7.11 -5.51 0.56
N GLU A 140 -6.25 -4.74 -0.11
CA GLU A 140 -6.38 -3.28 -0.20
C GLU A 140 -7.56 -2.86 -1.09
N VAL A 141 -7.88 -3.63 -2.14
CA VAL A 141 -9.07 -3.40 -2.97
C VAL A 141 -10.34 -3.50 -2.13
N VAL A 142 -10.48 -4.57 -1.34
CA VAL A 142 -11.64 -4.74 -0.45
C VAL A 142 -11.71 -3.63 0.58
N LYS A 143 -10.57 -3.14 1.09
CA LYS A 143 -10.54 -2.01 2.01
C LYS A 143 -11.26 -0.79 1.43
N TYR A 144 -10.95 -0.38 0.20
CA TYR A 144 -11.58 0.79 -0.43
C TYR A 144 -13.10 0.64 -0.54
N ALA A 145 -13.57 -0.54 -0.93
CA ALA A 145 -14.99 -0.85 -0.98
C ALA A 145 -15.64 -0.71 0.40
N LEU A 146 -15.03 -1.29 1.45
CA LEU A 146 -15.56 -1.23 2.81
C LEU A 146 -15.65 0.19 3.36
N ILE A 147 -14.68 1.05 3.06
CA ILE A 147 -14.63 2.39 3.68
C ILE A 147 -15.44 3.45 2.93
N ARG A 148 -15.73 3.27 1.63
CA ARG A 148 -16.25 4.35 0.78
C ARG A 148 -17.24 3.96 -0.31
N ASP A 149 -17.39 2.67 -0.64
CA ASP A 149 -18.19 2.29 -1.80
C ASP A 149 -18.91 0.95 -1.64
N LYS A 150 -20.18 1.04 -1.27
CA LYS A 150 -21.09 -0.10 -1.13
C LYS A 150 -21.33 -0.84 -2.44
N THR A 151 -21.49 -0.13 -3.55
CA THR A 151 -21.73 -0.77 -4.86
C THR A 151 -20.49 -1.51 -5.32
N PHE A 152 -19.31 -0.96 -5.06
CA PHE A 152 -18.05 -1.67 -5.30
C PHE A 152 -17.91 -2.91 -4.41
N PHE A 153 -18.31 -2.84 -3.14
CA PHE A 153 -18.36 -4.02 -2.28
C PHE A 153 -19.27 -5.12 -2.84
N GLU A 154 -20.48 -4.76 -3.30
CA GLU A 154 -21.43 -5.69 -3.90
C GLU A 154 -20.92 -6.30 -5.22
N LEU A 155 -20.09 -5.57 -5.98
CA LEU A 155 -19.36 -6.12 -7.12
C LEU A 155 -18.34 -7.16 -6.66
N LEU A 156 -17.49 -6.84 -5.68
CA LEU A 156 -16.46 -7.75 -5.16
C LEU A 156 -17.05 -9.02 -4.52
N GLU A 157 -18.27 -8.96 -3.96
CA GLU A 157 -19.00 -10.15 -3.50
C GLU A 157 -19.30 -11.14 -4.63
N LYS A 158 -19.49 -10.66 -5.86
CA LYS A 158 -19.86 -11.45 -7.04
C LYS A 158 -18.67 -11.81 -7.91
N THR A 159 -17.57 -11.08 -7.80
CA THR A 159 -16.33 -11.29 -8.56
C THR A 159 -15.48 -12.36 -7.91
N GLU A 160 -15.07 -13.40 -8.64
CA GLU A 160 -14.07 -14.36 -8.16
C GLU A 160 -12.70 -13.70 -7.96
N ILE A 161 -11.98 -14.09 -6.91
CA ILE A 161 -10.62 -13.59 -6.70
C ILE A 161 -9.74 -14.29 -7.71
N ALA A 162 -9.15 -13.52 -8.62
CA ALA A 162 -8.43 -14.09 -9.74
C ALA A 162 -7.22 -14.92 -9.28
N GLU A 163 -7.16 -16.15 -9.78
CA GLU A 163 -5.91 -16.90 -9.82
C GLU A 163 -5.02 -16.30 -10.92
N LYS A 164 -3.71 -16.36 -10.73
CA LYS A 164 -2.70 -15.73 -11.58
C LYS A 164 -2.81 -16.16 -13.04
N ASP A 165 -3.21 -17.39 -13.28
CA ASP A 165 -3.34 -17.96 -14.62
C ASP A 165 -4.69 -17.63 -15.29
N ASN A 166 -5.58 -16.90 -14.59
CA ASN A 166 -6.91 -16.52 -15.06
C ASN A 166 -7.24 -15.06 -14.70
N LEU A 167 -6.33 -14.14 -15.03
CA LEU A 167 -6.52 -12.71 -14.80
C LEU A 167 -7.42 -12.09 -15.88
N ASP A 168 -8.51 -11.47 -15.44
CA ASP A 168 -9.34 -10.59 -16.27
C ASP A 168 -8.78 -9.17 -16.20
N PHE A 169 -8.02 -8.77 -17.22
CA PHE A 169 -7.38 -7.45 -17.27
C PHE A 169 -8.39 -6.30 -17.45
N ASP A 170 -9.51 -6.52 -18.14
CA ASP A 170 -10.56 -5.51 -18.32
C ASP A 170 -11.25 -5.21 -16.99
N LEU A 171 -11.53 -6.24 -16.20
CA LEU A 171 -12.05 -6.08 -14.85
C LEU A 171 -11.01 -5.44 -13.92
N MET A 172 -9.75 -5.86 -14.04
CA MET A 172 -8.66 -5.32 -13.22
C MET A 172 -8.46 -3.83 -13.45
N GLU A 173 -8.50 -3.36 -14.71
CA GLU A 173 -8.43 -1.95 -15.04
C GLU A 173 -9.53 -1.14 -14.33
N LYS A 174 -10.78 -1.62 -14.40
CA LYS A 174 -11.93 -0.98 -13.73
C LYS A 174 -11.77 -0.96 -12.21
N VAL A 175 -11.29 -2.05 -11.62
CA VAL A 175 -11.04 -2.19 -10.18
C VAL A 175 -9.93 -1.23 -9.72
N ILE A 176 -8.81 -1.18 -10.45
CA ILE A 176 -7.68 -0.28 -10.19
C ILE A 176 -8.14 1.17 -10.30
N ALA A 177 -8.81 1.54 -11.40
CA ALA A 177 -9.33 2.89 -11.62
C ALA A 177 -10.23 3.31 -10.44
N ARG A 178 -11.15 2.44 -10.01
CA ARG A 178 -12.04 2.74 -8.89
C ARG A 178 -11.30 2.93 -7.57
N CYS A 179 -10.27 2.12 -7.30
CA CYS A 179 -9.44 2.30 -6.11
C CYS A 179 -8.67 3.63 -6.14
N CYS A 180 -8.14 4.01 -7.31
CA CYS A 180 -7.46 5.29 -7.53
C CYS A 180 -8.41 6.48 -7.33
N GLU A 181 -9.64 6.43 -7.88
CA GLU A 181 -10.68 7.45 -7.67
C GLU A 181 -11.00 7.63 -6.20
N ILE A 182 -11.31 6.54 -5.48
CA ILE A 182 -11.66 6.59 -4.06
C ILE A 182 -10.51 7.20 -3.24
N LYS A 183 -9.27 6.75 -3.49
CA LYS A 183 -8.09 7.28 -2.79
C LYS A 183 -7.89 8.76 -3.10
N SER A 184 -8.00 9.15 -4.38
CA SER A 184 -7.88 10.53 -4.84
C SER A 184 -8.92 11.43 -4.15
N ASP A 185 -10.18 11.02 -4.12
CA ASP A 185 -11.26 11.78 -3.49
C ASP A 185 -11.02 12.00 -2.00
N VAL A 186 -10.57 10.97 -1.29
CA VAL A 186 -10.27 11.05 0.15
C VAL A 186 -9.04 11.93 0.40
N VAL A 187 -7.96 11.74 -0.34
CA VAL A 187 -6.71 12.52 -0.19
C VAL A 187 -6.93 13.98 -0.59
N ARG A 188 -7.72 14.26 -1.62
CA ARG A 188 -8.03 15.65 -2.04
C ARG A 188 -8.78 16.42 -0.96
N GLN A 189 -9.63 15.75 -0.19
CA GLN A 189 -10.36 16.35 0.92
C GLN A 189 -9.48 16.57 2.17
N ASP A 190 -8.37 15.83 2.29
CA ASP A 190 -7.47 15.90 3.44
C ASP A 190 -6.02 15.53 3.04
N GLU A 191 -5.39 16.42 2.27
CA GLU A 191 -4.06 16.15 1.68
C GLU A 191 -2.99 15.99 2.75
N LYS A 192 -3.09 16.77 3.84
CA LYS A 192 -2.10 16.84 4.93
C LYS A 192 -2.37 15.85 6.06
N GLU A 193 -3.35 14.96 5.91
CA GLU A 193 -3.64 13.86 6.85
C GLU A 193 -3.99 14.34 8.28
N THR A 194 -4.87 15.33 8.39
CA THR A 194 -5.32 15.87 9.70
C THR A 194 -6.74 15.47 10.08
N GLY A 195 -7.45 14.72 9.24
CA GLY A 195 -8.84 14.35 9.44
C GLY A 195 -9.26 13.13 8.61
N LEU A 196 -10.09 13.37 7.58
CA LEU A 196 -10.78 12.33 6.80
C LEU A 196 -9.83 11.25 6.26
N ARG A 197 -8.62 11.61 5.82
CA ARG A 197 -7.67 10.67 5.21
C ARG A 197 -7.32 9.51 6.13
N GLY A 198 -7.46 9.69 7.44
CA GLY A 198 -7.28 8.64 8.43
C GLY A 198 -8.17 7.41 8.22
N ILE A 199 -9.31 7.50 7.51
CA ILE A 199 -10.15 6.33 7.20
C ILE A 199 -9.45 5.30 6.31
N LEU A 200 -8.43 5.71 5.53
CA LEU A 200 -7.61 4.80 4.72
C LEU A 200 -6.83 3.79 5.58
N ASN A 201 -6.71 4.05 6.89
CA ASN A 201 -6.08 3.17 7.86
C ASN A 201 -7.04 2.11 8.43
N PHE A 202 -8.22 1.89 7.83
CA PHE A 202 -9.09 0.77 8.19
C PHE A 202 -8.32 -0.56 8.10
N GLY A 203 -8.38 -1.34 9.18
CA GLY A 203 -7.60 -2.58 9.36
C GLY A 203 -6.09 -2.40 9.65
N HIS A 204 -5.51 -1.22 9.47
CA HIS A 204 -4.06 -1.04 9.61
C HIS A 204 -3.59 -1.09 11.07
N THR A 205 -4.41 -0.68 12.04
CA THR A 205 -3.99 -0.66 13.46
C THR A 205 -3.66 -2.06 13.98
N PRO A 206 -4.53 -3.08 13.87
CA PRO A 206 -4.15 -4.45 14.21
C PRO A 206 -3.20 -5.09 13.18
N GLY A 207 -3.31 -4.72 11.89
CA GLY A 207 -2.45 -5.24 10.83
C GLY A 207 -0.97 -4.92 11.07
N HIS A 208 -0.63 -3.65 11.31
CA HIS A 208 0.74 -3.25 11.65
C HIS A 208 1.24 -3.92 12.94
N ALA A 209 0.36 -4.18 13.91
CA ALA A 209 0.73 -4.92 15.10
C ALA A 209 1.12 -6.37 14.79
N LEU A 210 0.40 -7.03 13.88
CA LEU A 210 0.76 -8.36 13.38
C LEU A 210 2.10 -8.35 12.65
N GLU A 211 2.30 -7.42 11.73
CA GLU A 211 3.59 -7.28 11.01
C GLU A 211 4.73 -7.07 12.00
N GLY A 212 4.55 -6.17 12.97
CA GLY A 212 5.54 -5.85 13.98
C GLY A 212 5.90 -7.03 14.89
N VAL A 213 4.90 -7.73 15.43
CA VAL A 213 5.13 -8.89 16.31
C VAL A 213 5.73 -10.08 15.55
N THR A 214 5.42 -10.22 14.26
CA THR A 214 5.98 -11.28 13.39
C THR A 214 7.25 -10.87 12.64
N GLY A 215 7.86 -9.74 13.03
CA GLY A 215 9.16 -9.32 12.51
C GLY A 215 9.16 -8.92 11.03
N TYR A 216 8.04 -8.46 10.49
CA TYR A 216 7.89 -7.95 9.11
C TYR A 216 8.31 -8.93 8.01
N SER A 217 8.34 -10.23 8.31
CA SER A 217 8.78 -11.26 7.36
C SER A 217 7.72 -12.32 7.11
N TYR A 218 6.83 -12.55 8.07
CA TYR A 218 5.80 -13.59 7.99
C TYR A 218 4.62 -13.17 7.10
N PHE A 219 3.99 -12.03 7.40
CA PHE A 219 2.87 -11.49 6.62
C PHE A 219 3.35 -10.54 5.53
N ARG A 220 2.68 -10.55 4.38
CA ARG A 220 2.65 -9.39 3.49
C ARG A 220 1.74 -8.33 4.08
N HIS A 221 2.00 -7.08 3.75
CA HIS A 221 1.23 -5.94 4.26
C HIS A 221 -0.29 -6.13 4.09
N GLY A 222 -0.74 -6.40 2.87
CA GLY A 222 -2.16 -6.61 2.58
C GLY A 222 -2.78 -7.81 3.32
N GLU A 223 -2.01 -8.86 3.60
CA GLU A 223 -2.48 -10.01 4.38
C GLU A 223 -2.72 -9.63 5.85
N ALA A 224 -1.80 -8.85 6.43
CA ALA A 224 -1.96 -8.33 7.79
C ALA A 224 -3.12 -7.33 7.87
N VAL A 225 -3.30 -6.49 6.84
CA VAL A 225 -4.43 -5.57 6.73
C VAL A 225 -5.75 -6.34 6.64
N VAL A 226 -5.83 -7.45 5.89
CA VAL A 226 -7.03 -8.32 5.87
C VAL A 226 -7.38 -8.84 7.26
N TRP A 227 -6.41 -9.37 7.98
CA TRP A 227 -6.60 -9.78 9.39
C TRP A 227 -7.09 -8.62 10.26
N GLY A 228 -6.49 -7.45 10.10
CA GLY A 228 -6.90 -6.25 10.83
C GLY A 228 -8.30 -5.76 10.46
N MET A 229 -8.69 -5.82 9.19
CA MET A 229 -10.05 -5.45 8.75
C MET A 229 -11.09 -6.36 9.40
N ARG A 230 -10.82 -7.67 9.52
CA ARG A 230 -11.71 -8.61 10.23
C ARG A 230 -11.89 -8.23 11.70
N VAL A 231 -10.80 -7.86 12.38
CA VAL A 231 -10.85 -7.33 13.76
C VAL A 231 -11.67 -6.05 13.85
N MET A 232 -11.43 -5.10 12.95
CA MET A 232 -12.15 -3.81 12.97
C MET A 232 -13.62 -3.96 12.59
N ALA A 233 -13.98 -4.88 11.71
CA ALA A 233 -15.38 -5.24 11.42
C ALA A 233 -16.06 -5.87 12.65
N GLN A 234 -15.37 -6.79 13.34
CA GLN A 234 -15.87 -7.40 14.58
C GLN A 234 -16.05 -6.36 15.70
N LEU A 235 -15.15 -5.38 15.80
CA LEU A 235 -15.31 -4.26 16.73
C LEU A 235 -16.51 -3.40 16.33
N SER A 236 -16.64 -3.05 15.06
CA SER A 236 -17.77 -2.25 14.55
C SER A 236 -19.12 -2.91 14.85
N PHE A 237 -19.20 -4.24 14.73
CA PHE A 237 -20.38 -5.01 15.14
C PHE A 237 -20.59 -5.01 16.65
N ALA A 238 -19.54 -5.22 17.45
CA ALA A 238 -19.65 -5.27 18.91
C ALA A 238 -20.08 -3.94 19.52
N GLU A 239 -19.72 -2.82 18.90
CA GLU A 239 -20.14 -1.46 19.27
C GLU A 239 -21.50 -1.07 18.65
N ASN A 240 -22.20 -1.99 17.98
CA ASN A 240 -23.48 -1.77 17.30
C ASN A 240 -23.46 -0.72 16.18
N PHE A 241 -22.29 -0.43 15.57
CA PHE A 241 -22.23 0.45 14.41
C PHE A 241 -22.74 -0.22 13.14
N ILE A 242 -22.53 -1.53 13.00
CA ILE A 242 -23.06 -2.33 11.89
C ILE A 242 -23.92 -3.48 12.41
N SER A 243 -24.89 -3.94 11.61
CA SER A 243 -25.72 -5.10 11.93
C SER A 243 -24.94 -6.42 11.80
N LYS A 244 -25.49 -7.48 12.39
CA LYS A 244 -24.93 -8.84 12.27
C LYS A 244 -24.85 -9.30 10.80
N ASP A 245 -25.89 -9.02 10.01
CA ASP A 245 -25.94 -9.32 8.57
C ASP A 245 -24.78 -8.66 7.81
N LYS A 246 -24.54 -7.36 8.03
CA LYS A 246 -23.43 -6.63 7.41
C LYS A 246 -22.09 -7.21 7.83
N PHE A 247 -21.90 -7.49 9.12
CA PHE A 247 -20.68 -8.14 9.61
C PHE A 247 -20.44 -9.50 8.93
N ASP A 248 -21.46 -10.34 8.79
CA ASP A 248 -21.33 -11.66 8.18
C ASP A 248 -20.99 -11.57 6.68
N ARG A 249 -21.54 -10.59 5.96
CA ARG A 249 -21.15 -10.31 4.56
C ARG A 249 -19.68 -9.89 4.43
N ILE A 250 -19.24 -8.96 5.27
CA ILE A 250 -17.85 -8.48 5.29
C ILE A 250 -16.89 -9.64 5.60
N GLU A 251 -17.19 -10.40 6.64
CA GLU A 251 -16.38 -11.54 7.06
C GLU A 251 -16.33 -12.62 5.97
N LYS A 252 -17.46 -12.91 5.31
CA LYS A 252 -17.52 -13.83 4.17
C LYS A 252 -16.65 -13.37 3.01
N LEU A 253 -16.65 -12.08 2.66
CA LEU A 253 -15.79 -11.55 1.60
C LEU A 253 -14.31 -11.65 1.98
N LEU A 254 -13.95 -11.21 3.19
CA LEU A 254 -12.55 -11.22 3.65
C LEU A 254 -11.98 -12.64 3.79
N GLN A 255 -12.79 -13.62 4.20
CA GLN A 255 -12.37 -15.02 4.29
C GLN A 255 -12.09 -15.68 2.94
N ARG A 256 -12.56 -15.10 1.83
CA ARG A 256 -12.22 -15.60 0.48
C ARG A 256 -10.78 -15.29 0.12
N ILE A 257 -10.16 -14.29 0.74
CA ILE A 257 -8.77 -13.91 0.48
C ILE A 257 -7.85 -14.85 1.27
N PRO A 258 -7.05 -15.71 0.61
CA PRO A 258 -6.13 -16.59 1.31
C PRO A 258 -5.05 -15.77 2.01
N VAL A 259 -5.00 -15.86 3.34
CA VAL A 259 -3.97 -15.24 4.18
C VAL A 259 -3.31 -16.30 5.07
N PRO A 260 -2.02 -16.16 5.40
CA PRO A 260 -1.37 -17.08 6.33
C PRO A 260 -2.11 -17.17 7.67
N PRO A 261 -2.12 -18.35 8.31
CA PRO A 261 -2.69 -18.49 9.63
C PRO A 261 -1.88 -17.68 10.65
N LEU A 262 -2.50 -17.36 11.79
CA LEU A 262 -1.77 -16.69 12.86
C LEU A 262 -0.74 -17.64 13.50
N PRO A 263 0.52 -17.22 13.70
CA PRO A 263 1.50 -18.02 14.43
C PRO A 263 1.04 -18.32 15.87
N LYS A 264 1.37 -19.51 16.39
CA LYS A 264 0.88 -20.01 17.69
C LYS A 264 1.39 -19.20 18.89
N ASP A 265 2.51 -18.52 18.72
CA ASP A 265 3.21 -17.74 19.73
C ASP A 265 2.74 -16.27 19.80
N VAL A 266 1.96 -15.82 18.81
CA VAL A 266 1.33 -14.49 18.83
C VAL A 266 0.11 -14.51 19.75
N ASN A 267 -0.02 -13.52 20.63
CA ASN A 267 -1.20 -13.36 21.49
C ASN A 267 -1.71 -11.92 21.56
N SER A 268 -2.93 -11.74 22.07
CA SER A 268 -3.59 -10.42 22.14
C SER A 268 -2.82 -9.40 22.99
N ASN A 269 -2.13 -9.83 24.05
CA ASN A 269 -1.35 -8.93 24.91
C ASN A 269 -0.13 -8.34 24.18
N GLN A 270 0.60 -9.15 23.41
CA GLN A 270 1.72 -8.68 22.59
C GLN A 270 1.24 -7.65 21.55
N LEU A 271 0.13 -7.93 20.88
CA LEU A 271 -0.45 -7.02 19.88
C LEU A 271 -0.90 -5.70 20.52
N MET A 272 -1.58 -5.74 21.67
CA MET A 272 -1.96 -4.55 22.44
C MET A 272 -0.74 -3.73 22.87
N GLN A 273 0.32 -4.39 23.34
CA GLN A 273 1.55 -3.71 23.74
C GLN A 273 2.24 -3.03 22.55
N PHE A 274 2.29 -3.71 21.40
CA PHE A 274 2.85 -3.16 20.18
C PHE A 274 2.10 -1.89 19.75
N MET A 275 0.78 -1.96 19.63
CA MET A 275 -0.07 -0.81 19.25
C MET A 275 0.13 0.39 20.20
N LYS A 276 0.25 0.15 21.51
CA LYS A 276 0.53 1.20 22.50
C LYS A 276 1.89 1.85 22.28
N SER A 277 2.92 1.04 22.03
CA SER A 277 4.28 1.52 21.85
C SER A 277 4.46 2.34 20.57
N ASP A 278 3.82 1.94 19.47
CA ASP A 278 3.84 2.68 18.21
C ASP A 278 3.17 4.05 18.38
N LYS A 279 2.01 4.11 19.07
CA LYS A 279 1.32 5.39 19.31
C LYS A 279 2.00 6.30 20.31
N LYS A 280 2.66 5.75 21.34
CA LYS A 280 3.51 6.54 22.25
C LYS A 280 4.66 7.22 21.51
N ARG A 281 5.26 6.57 20.51
CA ARG A 281 6.31 7.16 19.66
C ARG A 281 5.77 8.32 18.81
N ARG A 282 4.49 8.27 18.43
CA ARG A 282 3.81 9.30 17.62
C ARG A 282 3.13 10.39 18.44
N ASN A 283 3.11 10.27 19.77
CA ASN A 283 2.43 11.21 20.68
C ASN A 283 0.91 11.33 20.42
N GLU A 284 0.27 10.24 20.00
CA GLU A 284 -1.13 10.21 19.55
C GLU A 284 -2.03 9.38 20.47
N LYS A 285 -3.32 9.77 20.59
CA LYS A 285 -4.36 8.91 21.17
C LYS A 285 -4.72 7.77 20.21
N LEU A 286 -5.24 6.65 20.73
CA LEU A 286 -5.67 5.51 19.92
C LEU A 286 -6.93 5.86 19.08
N ALA A 287 -6.74 6.57 17.98
CA ALA A 287 -7.73 6.70 16.91
C ALA A 287 -7.85 5.35 16.18
N LEU A 288 -9.06 4.81 16.15
CA LEU A 288 -9.42 3.56 15.46
C LEU A 288 -10.34 3.90 14.29
N VAL A 289 -10.22 3.16 13.20
CA VAL A 289 -11.13 3.29 12.06
C VAL A 289 -12.14 2.14 12.12
N VAL A 290 -13.42 2.48 12.19
CA VAL A 290 -14.55 1.54 12.28
C VAL A 290 -15.53 1.80 11.15
N LEU A 291 -16.43 0.86 10.89
CA LEU A 291 -17.49 0.99 9.89
C LEU A 291 -18.78 1.47 10.56
N GLU A 292 -19.46 2.43 9.93
CA GLU A 292 -20.87 2.77 10.22
C GLU A 292 -21.82 2.06 9.27
N ASP A 293 -21.37 1.82 8.04
CA ASP A 293 -22.02 0.95 7.07
C ASP A 293 -20.96 0.31 6.16
N ILE A 294 -21.37 -0.64 5.33
CA ILE A 294 -20.57 -1.05 4.19
C ILE A 294 -20.47 0.14 3.23
N GLY A 295 -19.26 0.58 2.95
CA GLY A 295 -18.99 1.78 2.17
C GLY A 295 -18.96 3.07 2.99
N ASP A 296 -18.99 2.98 4.32
CA ASP A 296 -18.91 4.15 5.19
C ASP A 296 -18.09 3.87 6.46
N ALA A 297 -16.94 4.54 6.57
CA ALA A 297 -16.02 4.41 7.69
C ALA A 297 -15.82 5.74 8.43
N LYS A 298 -15.66 5.64 9.75
CA LYS A 298 -15.36 6.78 10.62
C LYS A 298 -14.15 6.51 11.52
N ILE A 299 -13.57 7.60 12.00
CA ILE A 299 -12.50 7.58 12.99
C ILE A 299 -13.10 7.78 14.38
N VAL A 300 -12.77 6.89 15.33
CA VAL A 300 -13.21 6.94 16.72
C VAL A 300 -12.03 6.90 17.67
N SER A 301 -11.98 7.84 18.62
CA SER A 301 -10.83 8.03 19.52
C SER A 301 -11.09 7.61 20.98
N ASN A 302 -12.34 7.24 21.31
CA ASN A 302 -12.79 7.04 22.69
C ASN A 302 -13.33 5.63 22.96
N LEU A 303 -12.97 4.64 22.13
CA LEU A 303 -13.38 3.25 22.38
C LEU A 303 -12.51 2.62 23.48
N PRO A 304 -13.10 1.86 24.43
CA PRO A 304 -12.34 1.13 25.43
C PRO A 304 -11.38 0.12 24.79
N GLU A 305 -10.12 0.12 25.22
CA GLU A 305 -9.10 -0.83 24.74
C GLU A 305 -9.51 -2.30 24.91
N LYS A 306 -10.27 -2.60 25.98
CA LYS A 306 -10.81 -3.94 26.25
C LYS A 306 -11.71 -4.45 25.11
N ASN A 307 -12.44 -3.55 24.44
CA ASN A 307 -13.35 -3.93 23.35
C ASN A 307 -12.55 -4.32 22.10
N LEU A 308 -11.49 -3.57 21.77
CA LEU A 308 -10.53 -3.94 20.73
C LEU A 308 -9.83 -5.27 21.04
N GLN A 309 -9.37 -5.46 22.29
CA GLN A 309 -8.77 -6.72 22.72
C GLN A 309 -9.74 -7.90 22.57
N SER A 310 -11.01 -7.74 22.98
CA SER A 310 -12.04 -8.76 22.81
C SER A 310 -12.34 -9.05 21.33
N ALA A 311 -12.33 -8.04 20.46
CA ALA A 311 -12.49 -8.23 19.02
C ALA A 311 -11.31 -9.04 18.44
N MET A 312 -10.08 -8.77 18.85
CA MET A 312 -8.92 -9.58 18.48
C MET A 312 -9.07 -11.02 18.98
N GLU A 313 -9.48 -11.24 20.23
CA GLU A 313 -9.72 -12.59 20.77
C GLU A 313 -10.74 -13.39 19.96
N LYS A 314 -11.81 -12.75 19.49
CA LYS A 314 -12.84 -13.40 18.68
C LYS A 314 -12.38 -13.74 17.25
N ILE A 315 -11.48 -12.98 16.66
CA ILE A 315 -11.04 -13.14 15.27
C ILE A 315 -9.76 -13.95 15.16
N PHE A 316 -8.73 -13.59 15.94
CA PHE A 316 -7.40 -14.20 15.88
C PHE A 316 -7.31 -15.52 16.63
N PHE A 317 -8.04 -15.66 17.74
CA PHE A 317 -7.81 -16.73 18.73
C PHE A 317 -9.04 -17.62 18.94
N LYS A 318 -9.98 -17.61 18.00
CA LYS A 318 -11.21 -18.42 18.06
C LYS A 318 -10.85 -19.91 18.10
N GLY A 319 -11.18 -20.57 19.22
CA GLY A 319 -10.94 -22.01 19.41
C GLY A 319 -9.59 -22.40 20.03
N GLN A 320 -8.79 -21.45 20.51
CA GLN A 320 -7.53 -21.72 21.23
C GLN A 320 -7.69 -21.77 22.78
N LYS A 321 -8.87 -22.14 23.28
CA LYS A 321 -9.10 -22.34 24.72
C LYS A 321 -9.05 -23.81 25.09
#